data_AF-J9SIT1-F1
#
_entry.id   AF-J9SIT1-F1
#
_cell.length_a   1.000
_cell.length_b   1.000
_cell.length_c   1.000
_cell.angle_alpha   90.00
_cell.angle_beta   90.00
_cell.angle_gamma   90.00
#
_symmetry.space_group_name_H-M   'P 1'
#
loop_
_entity.id
_entity.type
_entity.pdbx_description
1 polymer ?
#
loop_
_entity_poly.entity_id
_entity_poly.type
_entity_poly.pdbx_seq_one_letter_code
_entity_poly.pdbx_strand_id
1 'polypeptide(L)'
;MTSWPEIRGLSYSTMGRTARGTVYSSDGTASSVWFAPPTSWRMEVADGSPSYIESATDEYVFRGDGVAVHTAKHPNRLVAVTGVSPTVLFTAYRSWTPMELTGRPPRFSEPHQLIEAEVRGRRGWQVEFDDSYGGPTITMVLDAELGIALSWRQGEQWVQMESPVLDEDFDPALFTWDGPAVEFEEYLESREQLEHQQKMQELMNMPPTHIGWVPMQVTASPTDGDPLSGALDVTVTASSPQFGIRRWLTKLGEPEVGFSMELYSPRARTTIGPWTVELRSYNEISADDADRVLAELGLPDPPGAVGDIRDATTARQEAAEEAEIVSALGIGRDLDDYLHDSYGVSLLVRTDFSDDRRWREIALAAMAPVDSGMDDESTFEAGLTCIDHRDNDGLTVEALVERIGDDPPYYAFVADSVTMFHPEMAILVVDCGRTDFGHEPGRTFRVIPEQMQSVENNLSISNMDFRDFADSVDDDGVFRGFAPSPPHVAILQRDELLALSATNRSTPALARFAEELPQVDHPSMVVYETTRTKVHDSVAALDDPPANEIRVGVEDYLAATAREGMCRHGFVQIRGGHWSLVIDPDTGTLEAAMLRQYQPSTPS
;
A
#
# COMPACT_ATOMS: atom_id res chain seq x y z
N MET A 1 -36.07 17.30 21.15
CA MET A 1 -35.25 16.35 20.37
C MET A 1 -35.12 16.97 19.00
N THR A 2 -33.92 17.41 18.64
CA THR A 2 -33.65 17.91 17.29
C THR A 2 -33.75 16.73 16.33
N SER A 3 -34.51 16.89 15.25
CA SER A 3 -34.72 15.85 14.24
C SER A 3 -33.68 15.97 13.12
N TRP A 4 -33.42 14.87 12.41
CA TRP A 4 -32.53 14.89 11.25
C TRP A 4 -32.91 15.97 10.20
N PRO A 5 -34.19 16.18 9.84
CA PRO A 5 -34.56 17.28 8.94
C PRO A 5 -34.13 18.67 9.43
N GLU A 6 -34.14 18.93 10.73
CA GLU A 6 -33.71 20.21 11.31
C GLU A 6 -32.19 20.38 11.24
N ILE A 7 -31.43 19.34 11.60
CA ILE A 7 -29.96 19.32 11.53
C ILE A 7 -29.50 19.47 10.08
N ARG A 8 -30.13 18.71 9.17
CA ARG A 8 -29.89 18.76 7.74
C ARG A 8 -30.21 20.15 7.18
N GLY A 9 -31.32 20.75 7.61
CA GLY A 9 -31.70 22.11 7.26
C GLY A 9 -30.67 23.15 7.69
N LEU A 10 -30.14 23.01 8.90
CA LEU A 10 -29.06 23.87 9.40
C LEU A 10 -27.78 23.68 8.60
N SER A 11 -27.42 22.45 8.23
CA SER A 11 -26.24 22.22 7.39
C SER A 11 -26.39 22.80 5.99
N TYR A 12 -27.58 22.73 5.38
CA TYR A 12 -27.83 23.43 4.11
C TYR A 12 -27.67 24.95 4.21
N SER A 13 -27.85 25.54 5.40
CA SER A 13 -27.63 26.98 5.58
C SER A 13 -26.17 27.40 5.39
N THR A 14 -25.22 26.46 5.31
CA THR A 14 -23.81 26.72 4.98
C THR A 14 -23.55 26.80 3.47
N MET A 15 -24.50 26.35 2.66
CA MET A 15 -24.36 26.32 1.20
C MET A 15 -24.17 27.74 0.66
N GLY A 16 -23.07 27.95 -0.07
CA GLY A 16 -22.77 29.24 -0.71
C GLY A 16 -22.20 30.31 0.22
N ARG A 17 -21.87 30.00 1.48
CA ARG A 17 -21.23 30.92 2.43
C ARG A 17 -19.73 30.71 2.51
N THR A 18 -18.99 31.80 2.70
CA THR A 18 -17.55 31.71 3.00
C THR A 18 -17.34 31.06 4.35
N ALA A 19 -16.27 30.29 4.46
CA ALA A 19 -15.94 29.57 5.68
C ALA A 19 -14.43 29.46 5.86
N ARG A 20 -13.95 29.50 7.10
CA ARG A 20 -12.58 29.09 7.44
C ARG A 20 -12.52 28.35 8.77
N GLY A 21 -11.45 27.59 8.98
CA GLY A 21 -11.17 26.89 10.22
C GLY A 21 -9.84 26.15 10.15
N THR A 22 -9.36 25.67 11.30
CA THR A 22 -8.17 24.80 11.35
C THR A 22 -8.63 23.36 11.26
N VAL A 23 -8.10 22.59 10.31
CA VAL A 23 -8.45 21.19 10.09
C VAL A 23 -7.30 20.29 10.50
N TYR A 24 -7.61 19.29 11.32
CA TYR A 24 -6.70 18.25 11.76
C TYR A 24 -7.06 16.94 11.07
N SER A 25 -6.05 16.19 10.64
CA SER A 25 -6.21 14.94 9.91
C SER A 25 -5.63 13.75 10.68
N SER A 26 -6.04 12.54 10.29
CA SER A 26 -5.58 11.29 10.92
C SER A 26 -4.08 11.01 10.80
N ASP A 27 -3.40 11.64 9.84
CA ASP A 27 -1.94 11.58 9.64
C ASP A 27 -1.15 12.52 10.59
N GLY A 28 -1.84 13.22 11.49
CA GLY A 28 -1.22 14.15 12.43
C GLY A 28 -1.01 15.57 11.88
N THR A 29 -1.37 15.83 10.63
CA THR A 29 -1.26 17.16 10.02
C THR A 29 -2.34 18.11 10.52
N ALA A 30 -2.00 19.40 10.55
CA ALA A 30 -2.93 20.49 10.82
C ALA A 30 -2.79 21.57 9.74
N SER A 31 -3.91 22.00 9.16
CA SER A 31 -3.93 23.02 8.12
C SER A 31 -4.95 24.12 8.44
N SER A 32 -4.58 25.38 8.22
CA SER A 32 -5.55 26.47 8.18
C SER A 32 -6.23 26.47 6.82
N VAL A 33 -7.56 26.42 6.78
CA VAL A 33 -8.33 26.27 5.53
C VAL A 33 -9.28 27.44 5.37
N TRP A 34 -9.28 28.05 4.19
CA TRP A 34 -10.25 29.05 3.74
C TRP A 34 -11.00 28.53 2.53
N PHE A 35 -12.31 28.70 2.54
CA PHE A 35 -13.20 28.30 1.47
C PHE A 35 -14.14 29.45 1.11
N ALA A 36 -14.01 29.96 -0.11
CA ALA A 36 -14.99 30.84 -0.72
C ALA A 36 -15.73 30.07 -1.83
N PRO A 37 -17.00 29.69 -1.61
CA PRO A 37 -17.76 29.00 -2.64
C PRO A 37 -17.94 29.89 -3.89
N PRO A 38 -18.09 29.28 -5.08
CA PRO A 38 -18.30 27.86 -5.29
C PRO A 38 -17.02 27.00 -5.38
N THR A 39 -15.85 27.62 -5.58
CA THR A 39 -14.65 26.93 -6.09
C THR A 39 -13.32 27.40 -5.51
N SER A 40 -13.30 28.41 -4.65
CA SER A 40 -12.04 28.99 -4.19
C SER A 40 -11.61 28.43 -2.85
N TRP A 41 -10.37 28.00 -2.75
CA TRP A 41 -9.80 27.37 -1.56
C TRP A 41 -8.40 27.89 -1.29
N ARG A 42 -8.01 27.95 -0.03
CA ARG A 42 -6.62 28.09 0.39
C ARG A 42 -6.38 27.17 1.56
N MET A 43 -5.25 26.50 1.56
CA MET A 43 -4.76 25.71 2.69
C MET A 43 -3.34 26.15 3.00
N GLU A 44 -3.08 26.36 4.28
CA GLU A 44 -1.74 26.66 4.79
C GLU A 44 -1.38 25.62 5.84
N VAL A 45 -0.12 25.17 5.83
CA VAL A 45 0.45 24.34 6.89
C VAL A 45 0.65 25.16 8.17
N ALA A 46 1.04 24.51 9.27
CA ALA A 46 1.11 25.14 10.59
C ALA A 46 2.04 26.36 10.69
N ASP A 47 3.03 26.50 9.80
CA ASP A 47 3.95 27.64 9.76
C ASP A 47 3.43 28.85 8.96
N GLY A 48 2.24 28.73 8.33
CA GLY A 48 1.62 29.77 7.52
C GLY A 48 1.97 29.71 6.03
N SER A 49 2.80 28.75 5.60
CA SER A 49 3.11 28.56 4.18
C SER A 49 1.94 27.93 3.44
N PRO A 50 1.62 28.37 2.20
CA PRO A 50 0.56 27.76 1.41
C PRO A 50 0.95 26.35 0.99
N SER A 51 0.05 25.39 1.20
CA SER A 51 0.14 24.03 0.63
C SER A 51 -0.77 23.86 -0.59
N TYR A 52 -1.84 24.64 -0.65
CA TYR A 52 -2.84 24.57 -1.72
C TYR A 52 -3.55 25.92 -1.91
N ILE A 53 -3.72 26.36 -3.16
CA ILE A 53 -4.54 27.53 -3.51
C ILE A 53 -5.39 27.17 -4.73
N GLU A 54 -6.67 27.52 -4.70
CA GLU A 54 -7.62 27.24 -5.76
C GLU A 54 -8.50 28.48 -5.98
N SER A 55 -8.69 28.85 -7.24
CA SER A 55 -9.58 29.93 -7.68
C SER A 55 -10.66 29.36 -8.60
N ALA A 56 -11.50 30.23 -9.19
CA ALA A 56 -12.43 29.82 -10.23
C ALA A 56 -11.73 29.33 -11.51
N THR A 57 -10.51 29.82 -11.76
CA THR A 57 -9.76 29.63 -13.01
C THR A 57 -8.47 28.84 -12.82
N ASP A 58 -7.95 28.76 -11.61
CA ASP A 58 -6.58 28.31 -11.36
C ASP A 58 -6.53 27.39 -10.12
N GLU A 59 -5.51 26.54 -10.05
CA GLU A 59 -5.18 25.64 -8.95
C GLU A 59 -3.65 25.65 -8.77
N TYR A 60 -3.16 25.75 -7.54
CA TYR A 60 -1.74 25.75 -7.20
C TYR A 60 -1.50 24.75 -6.09
N VAL A 61 -0.58 23.80 -6.32
CA VAL A 61 -0.15 22.81 -5.33
C VAL A 61 1.32 23.04 -5.00
N PHE A 62 1.67 23.13 -3.73
CA PHE A 62 3.01 23.53 -3.29
C PHE A 62 3.83 22.34 -2.81
N ARG A 63 5.12 22.32 -3.17
CA ARG A 63 6.11 21.32 -2.74
C ARG A 63 6.88 21.81 -1.50
N GLY A 64 7.65 20.90 -0.89
CA GLY A 64 8.54 21.24 0.24
C GLY A 64 9.64 22.27 -0.10
N ASP A 65 9.93 22.50 -1.38
CA ASP A 65 10.87 23.52 -1.88
C ASP A 65 10.25 24.93 -2.01
N GLY A 66 8.94 25.06 -1.79
CA GLY A 66 8.19 26.32 -1.88
C GLY A 66 7.80 26.75 -3.31
N VAL A 67 8.08 25.94 -4.34
CA VAL A 67 7.63 26.20 -5.72
C VAL A 67 6.21 25.64 -5.92
N ALA A 68 5.33 26.44 -6.53
CA ALA A 68 3.97 26.01 -6.85
C ALA A 68 3.90 25.29 -8.20
N VAL A 69 3.08 24.25 -8.29
CA VAL A 69 2.62 23.68 -9.57
C VAL A 69 1.28 24.33 -9.89
N HIS A 70 1.24 25.16 -10.92
CA HIS A 70 0.06 25.94 -11.33
C HIS A 70 -0.74 25.20 -12.40
N THR A 71 -2.05 25.05 -12.23
CA THR A 71 -2.93 24.46 -13.22
C THR A 71 -4.08 25.39 -13.56
N ALA A 72 -4.28 25.66 -14.85
CA ALA A 72 -5.52 26.27 -15.33
C ALA A 72 -6.69 25.25 -15.26
N LYS A 73 -7.82 25.65 -14.69
CA LYS A 73 -9.00 24.80 -14.53
C LYS A 73 -9.84 24.75 -15.80
N HIS A 74 -10.04 23.54 -16.32
CA HIS A 74 -10.98 23.25 -17.40
C HIS A 74 -12.10 22.30 -16.95
N PRO A 75 -13.34 22.43 -17.48
CA PRO A 75 -14.51 21.64 -17.05
C PRO A 75 -14.40 20.12 -17.21
N ASN A 76 -13.38 19.62 -17.92
CA ASN A 76 -13.26 18.21 -18.36
C ASN A 76 -12.05 17.46 -17.76
N ARG A 77 -11.33 18.04 -16.78
CA ARG A 77 -10.14 17.40 -16.17
C ARG A 77 -10.54 16.46 -15.02
N LEU A 78 -9.95 15.27 -14.99
CA LEU A 78 -10.01 14.31 -13.89
C LEU A 78 -8.76 14.48 -13.01
N VAL A 79 -8.95 14.82 -11.75
CA VAL A 79 -7.89 14.88 -10.73
C VAL A 79 -8.11 13.71 -9.77
N ALA A 80 -7.12 12.82 -9.67
CA ALA A 80 -7.11 11.78 -8.66
C ALA A 80 -6.59 12.39 -7.35
N VAL A 81 -7.43 12.43 -6.31
CA VAL A 81 -7.02 12.87 -4.97
C VAL A 81 -6.85 11.62 -4.12
N THR A 82 -5.63 11.37 -3.63
CA THR A 82 -5.34 10.33 -2.65
C THR A 82 -5.57 10.87 -1.24
N GLY A 83 -6.32 10.15 -0.42
CA GLY A 83 -6.60 10.53 0.98
C GLY A 83 -7.87 11.35 1.21
N VAL A 84 -8.14 11.67 2.48
CA VAL A 84 -9.35 12.39 2.91
C VAL A 84 -9.09 13.89 2.93
N SER A 85 -9.64 14.59 1.95
CA SER A 85 -9.49 16.04 1.82
C SER A 85 -10.31 16.82 2.85
N PRO A 86 -9.79 17.94 3.41
CA PRO A 86 -10.55 18.86 4.26
C PRO A 86 -11.87 19.36 3.65
N THR A 87 -11.98 19.31 2.32
CA THR A 87 -13.18 19.70 1.55
C THR A 87 -14.45 18.97 2.01
N VAL A 88 -14.34 17.76 2.56
CA VAL A 88 -15.49 16.97 3.06
C VAL A 88 -16.22 17.67 4.22
N LEU A 89 -15.52 18.50 5.00
CA LEU A 89 -16.13 19.23 6.12
C LEU A 89 -16.88 20.49 5.64
N PHE A 90 -16.24 21.26 4.76
CA PHE A 90 -16.77 22.52 4.24
C PHE A 90 -17.91 22.34 3.23
N THR A 91 -17.98 21.17 2.58
CA THR A 91 -19.01 20.84 1.58
C THR A 91 -19.91 19.69 2.00
N ALA A 92 -19.92 19.35 3.29
CA ALA A 92 -20.66 18.22 3.86
C ALA A 92 -22.12 18.13 3.39
N TYR A 93 -22.80 19.28 3.27
CA TYR A 93 -24.19 19.38 2.77
C TYR A 93 -24.43 18.69 1.43
N ARG A 94 -23.41 18.54 0.58
CA ARG A 94 -23.49 17.85 -0.71
C ARG A 94 -23.78 16.36 -0.56
N SER A 95 -23.37 15.74 0.55
CA SER A 95 -23.40 14.29 0.75
C SER A 95 -24.82 13.72 0.91
N TRP A 96 -25.77 14.54 1.37
CA TRP A 96 -27.19 14.20 1.54
C TRP A 96 -28.12 15.10 0.72
N THR A 97 -27.58 15.78 -0.29
CA THR A 97 -28.41 16.58 -1.20
C THR A 97 -29.27 15.65 -2.06
N PRO A 98 -30.61 15.83 -2.09
CA PRO A 98 -31.51 14.98 -2.86
C PRO A 98 -31.17 14.95 -4.35
N MET A 99 -31.44 13.81 -4.97
CA MET A 99 -31.19 13.57 -6.40
C MET A 99 -31.88 14.61 -7.29
N GLU A 100 -33.02 15.16 -6.87
CA GLU A 100 -33.77 16.20 -7.59
C GLU A 100 -32.96 17.49 -7.78
N LEU A 101 -31.96 17.75 -6.93
CA LEU A 101 -31.12 18.96 -6.98
C LEU A 101 -29.74 18.71 -7.63
N THR A 102 -29.20 17.48 -7.53
CA THR A 102 -27.83 17.16 -7.99
C THR A 102 -27.78 16.28 -9.24
N GLY A 103 -28.89 15.63 -9.61
CA GLY A 103 -28.95 14.66 -10.70
C GLY A 103 -28.20 13.34 -10.42
N ARG A 104 -27.72 13.12 -9.18
CA ARG A 104 -27.01 11.91 -8.74
C ARG A 104 -27.64 11.37 -7.46
N PRO A 105 -27.65 10.04 -7.22
CA PRO A 105 -28.10 9.51 -5.94
C PRO A 105 -27.25 10.07 -4.79
N PRO A 106 -27.83 10.32 -3.60
CA PRO A 106 -27.07 10.76 -2.44
C PRO A 106 -26.04 9.68 -2.06
N ARG A 107 -24.85 10.12 -1.65
CA ARG A 107 -23.75 9.21 -1.28
C ARG A 107 -24.11 8.37 -0.04
N PHE A 108 -24.88 8.96 0.88
CA PHE A 108 -25.21 8.40 2.18
C PHE A 108 -26.65 7.90 2.22
N SER A 109 -26.88 6.83 3.00
CA SER A 109 -28.22 6.35 3.35
C SER A 109 -28.97 7.33 4.28
N GLU A 110 -30.22 7.01 4.64
CA GLU A 110 -30.89 7.70 5.75
C GLU A 110 -30.13 7.45 7.05
N PRO A 111 -29.96 8.46 7.92
CA PRO A 111 -29.17 8.30 9.13
C PRO A 111 -29.85 7.36 10.12
N HIS A 112 -29.06 6.46 10.70
CA HIS A 112 -29.55 5.47 11.65
C HIS A 112 -29.16 5.74 13.11
N GLN A 113 -28.22 6.67 13.37
CA GLN A 113 -27.84 7.10 14.71
C GLN A 113 -27.70 8.62 14.76
N LEU A 114 -28.25 9.22 15.82
CA LEU A 114 -28.21 10.66 16.08
C LEU A 114 -28.00 10.92 17.56
N ILE A 115 -26.83 11.44 17.93
CA ILE A 115 -26.48 11.75 19.33
C ILE A 115 -25.79 13.12 19.44
N GLU A 116 -25.86 13.76 20.60
CA GLU A 116 -25.06 14.96 20.87
C GLU A 116 -23.58 14.58 20.99
N ALA A 117 -22.70 15.40 20.42
CA ALA A 117 -21.26 15.24 20.48
C ALA A 117 -20.57 16.60 20.66
N GLU A 118 -19.31 16.56 21.08
CA GLU A 118 -18.45 17.75 21.15
C GLU A 118 -17.17 17.45 20.37
N VAL A 119 -16.80 18.38 19.48
CA VAL A 119 -15.57 18.29 18.68
C VAL A 119 -14.84 19.62 18.83
N ARG A 120 -13.58 19.56 19.27
CA ARG A 120 -12.68 20.74 19.39
C ARG A 120 -13.36 21.93 20.10
N GLY A 121 -14.06 21.64 21.20
CA GLY A 121 -14.74 22.65 22.04
C GLY A 121 -16.05 23.20 21.48
N ARG A 122 -16.59 22.62 20.40
CA ARG A 122 -17.90 22.99 19.83
C ARG A 122 -18.89 21.84 19.91
N ARG A 123 -20.12 22.16 20.34
CA ARG A 123 -21.21 21.19 20.43
C ARG A 123 -21.84 20.97 19.07
N GLY A 124 -22.14 19.72 18.77
CA GLY A 124 -22.76 19.31 17.51
C GLY A 124 -23.60 18.05 17.66
N TRP A 125 -24.05 17.57 16.52
CA TRP A 125 -24.83 16.34 16.37
C TRP A 125 -24.01 15.32 15.61
N GLN A 126 -23.63 14.23 16.27
CA GLN A 126 -23.05 13.08 15.60
C GLN A 126 -24.15 12.33 14.86
N VAL A 127 -23.89 12.05 13.58
CA VAL A 127 -24.77 11.32 12.69
C VAL A 127 -23.98 10.21 12.01
N GLU A 128 -24.57 9.03 11.92
CA GLU A 128 -23.97 7.87 11.24
C GLU A 128 -24.77 7.49 10.00
N PHE A 129 -24.03 7.14 8.96
CA PHE A 129 -24.56 6.77 7.65
C PHE A 129 -23.87 5.50 7.15
N ASP A 130 -24.63 4.68 6.42
CA ASP A 130 -24.04 3.62 5.60
C ASP A 130 -23.52 4.23 4.29
N ASP A 131 -22.36 3.76 3.84
CA ASP A 131 -21.80 4.14 2.54
C ASP A 131 -22.52 3.34 1.44
N SER A 132 -23.07 4.04 0.44
CA SER A 132 -23.79 3.42 -0.68
C SER A 132 -22.92 2.49 -1.54
N TYR A 133 -21.59 2.55 -1.38
CA TYR A 133 -20.62 1.68 -2.03
C TYR A 133 -20.19 0.45 -1.20
N GLY A 134 -20.79 0.24 -0.02
CA GLY A 134 -20.51 -0.94 0.83
C GLY A 134 -19.26 -0.81 1.72
N GLY A 135 -18.74 0.40 1.90
CA GLY A 135 -17.62 0.69 2.80
C GLY A 135 -18.01 0.79 4.28
N PRO A 136 -17.04 1.00 5.19
CA PRO A 136 -17.29 1.20 6.62
C PRO A 136 -18.26 2.37 6.87
N THR A 137 -19.00 2.29 7.98
CA THR A 137 -19.92 3.34 8.43
C THR A 137 -19.22 4.69 8.52
N ILE A 138 -19.88 5.73 7.99
CA ILE A 138 -19.39 7.10 7.99
C ILE A 138 -19.98 7.81 9.19
N THR A 139 -19.12 8.35 10.06
CA THR A 139 -19.51 9.17 11.20
C THR A 139 -19.22 10.64 10.90
N MET A 140 -20.21 11.52 11.05
CA MET A 140 -20.01 12.97 10.95
C MET A 140 -20.52 13.68 12.19
N VAL A 141 -19.92 14.82 12.55
CA VAL A 141 -20.45 15.72 13.58
C VAL A 141 -20.79 17.07 12.95
N LEU A 142 -22.04 17.50 13.04
CA LEU A 142 -22.52 18.78 12.50
C LEU A 142 -22.67 19.80 13.63
N ASP A 143 -22.06 20.98 13.48
CA ASP A 143 -22.12 22.04 14.49
C ASP A 143 -23.57 22.44 14.78
N ALA A 144 -23.93 22.49 16.07
CA ALA A 144 -25.31 22.74 16.49
C ALA A 144 -25.76 24.19 16.27
N GLU A 145 -24.83 25.12 16.04
CA GLU A 145 -25.10 26.55 15.85
C GLU A 145 -24.90 26.98 14.39
N LEU A 146 -23.76 26.59 13.80
CA LEU A 146 -23.33 27.00 12.47
C LEU A 146 -23.78 26.05 11.36
N GLY A 147 -24.05 24.77 11.68
CA GLY A 147 -24.40 23.74 10.70
C GLY A 147 -23.25 23.18 9.86
N ILE A 148 -22.04 23.74 9.98
CA ILE A 148 -20.84 23.23 9.31
C ILE A 148 -20.40 21.91 9.94
N ALA A 149 -19.80 21.01 9.16
CA ALA A 149 -19.29 19.77 9.72
C ALA A 149 -18.00 20.04 10.51
N LEU A 150 -17.99 19.57 11.76
CA LEU A 150 -16.85 19.61 12.66
C LEU A 150 -15.99 18.36 12.56
N SER A 151 -16.55 17.24 12.12
CA SER A 151 -15.84 15.97 12.02
C SER A 151 -16.39 15.09 10.91
N TRP A 152 -15.51 14.34 10.27
CA TRP A 152 -15.81 13.25 9.36
C TRP A 152 -14.86 12.09 9.67
N ARG A 153 -15.37 10.85 9.67
CA ARG A 153 -14.59 9.63 9.91
C ARG A 153 -15.16 8.46 9.11
N GLN A 154 -14.27 7.65 8.52
CA GLN A 154 -14.58 6.37 7.92
C GLN A 154 -13.40 5.41 8.18
N GLY A 155 -13.64 4.33 8.92
CA GLY A 155 -12.55 3.45 9.38
C GLY A 155 -11.52 4.20 10.24
N GLU A 156 -10.24 4.07 9.90
CA GLU A 156 -9.12 4.75 10.59
C GLU A 156 -8.91 6.20 10.13
N GLN A 157 -9.47 6.59 8.99
CA GLN A 157 -9.32 7.93 8.45
C GLN A 157 -10.31 8.89 9.10
N TRP A 158 -9.83 10.06 9.52
CA TRP A 158 -10.67 11.10 10.09
C TRP A 158 -10.11 12.50 9.81
N VAL A 159 -11.02 13.48 9.77
CA VAL A 159 -10.69 14.91 9.77
C VAL A 159 -11.59 15.65 10.75
N GLN A 160 -11.04 16.64 11.46
CA GLN A 160 -11.77 17.45 12.43
C GLN A 160 -11.46 18.94 12.27
N MET A 161 -12.48 19.79 12.45
CA MET A 161 -12.37 21.24 12.37
C MET A 161 -12.39 21.89 13.75
N GLU A 162 -11.50 22.85 13.94
CA GLU A 162 -11.43 23.77 15.06
C GLU A 162 -11.71 25.20 14.59
N SER A 163 -12.36 25.97 15.46
CA SER A 163 -12.63 27.41 15.25
C SER A 163 -13.27 27.77 13.90
N PRO A 164 -14.37 27.12 13.48
CA PRO A 164 -15.11 27.50 12.28
C PRO A 164 -15.61 28.95 12.35
N VAL A 165 -15.42 29.69 11.27
CA VAL A 165 -15.98 31.02 11.04
C VAL A 165 -16.72 31.00 9.72
N LEU A 166 -17.96 31.49 9.70
CA LEU A 166 -18.77 31.67 8.49
C LEU A 166 -18.91 33.15 8.16
N ASP A 167 -19.13 33.45 6.88
CA ASP A 167 -19.42 34.81 6.36
C ASP A 167 -18.30 35.83 6.59
N GLU A 168 -17.05 35.38 6.70
CA GLU A 168 -15.90 36.26 6.65
C GLU A 168 -15.71 36.77 5.21
N ASP A 169 -15.47 38.08 5.07
CA ASP A 169 -15.19 38.70 3.78
C ASP A 169 -13.70 38.52 3.46
N PHE A 170 -13.40 37.62 2.52
CA PHE A 170 -12.02 37.33 2.13
C PHE A 170 -11.58 38.26 1.01
N ASP A 171 -10.38 38.82 1.14
CA ASP A 171 -9.71 39.48 0.01
C ASP A 171 -9.52 38.45 -1.12
N PRO A 172 -10.02 38.71 -2.34
CA PRO A 172 -9.82 37.80 -3.48
C PRO A 172 -8.36 37.43 -3.74
N ALA A 173 -7.40 38.29 -3.36
CA ALA A 173 -5.97 38.02 -3.49
C ALA A 173 -5.51 36.80 -2.66
N LEU A 174 -6.27 36.43 -1.61
CA LEU A 174 -6.02 35.24 -0.80
C LEU A 174 -6.01 33.94 -1.64
N PHE A 175 -6.80 33.92 -2.72
CA PHE A 175 -7.00 32.76 -3.59
C PHE A 175 -6.19 32.84 -4.89
N THR A 176 -5.15 33.67 -4.91
CA THR A 176 -4.23 33.82 -6.04
C THR A 176 -2.78 33.64 -5.59
N TRP A 177 -1.90 33.30 -6.53
CA TRP A 177 -0.46 33.16 -6.28
C TRP A 177 0.33 33.96 -7.32
N ASP A 178 1.31 34.73 -6.85
CA ASP A 178 2.19 35.57 -7.67
C ASP A 178 3.68 35.19 -7.53
N GLY A 179 3.98 34.15 -6.75
CA GLY A 179 5.33 33.61 -6.57
C GLY A 179 5.75 32.63 -7.66
N PRO A 180 6.93 31.98 -7.52
CA PRO A 180 7.42 31.00 -8.49
C PRO A 180 6.40 29.88 -8.71
N ALA A 181 6.10 29.59 -9.98
CA ALA A 181 5.23 28.50 -10.37
C ALA A 181 5.69 27.82 -11.65
N VAL A 182 5.39 26.53 -11.78
CA VAL A 182 5.57 25.71 -12.99
C VAL A 182 4.18 25.32 -13.50
N GLU A 183 3.92 25.44 -14.80
CA GLU A 183 2.60 25.10 -15.37
C GLU A 183 2.35 23.58 -15.30
N PHE A 184 1.13 23.18 -14.97
CA PHE A 184 0.71 21.79 -14.79
C PHE A 184 0.65 21.07 -16.13
N GLU A 185 0.40 21.81 -17.20
CA GLU A 185 0.59 21.36 -18.57
C GLU A 185 2.09 21.10 -18.82
N GLU A 186 3.04 21.92 -18.39
CA GLU A 186 4.48 21.53 -18.47
C GLU A 186 4.84 20.33 -17.57
N TYR A 187 4.07 20.11 -16.49
CA TYR A 187 4.23 19.00 -15.54
C TYR A 187 3.61 17.66 -16.02
N LEU A 188 2.44 17.67 -16.69
CA LEU A 188 1.82 16.49 -17.30
C LEU A 188 2.15 16.31 -18.79
N GLU A 189 2.24 17.40 -19.55
CA GLU A 189 2.45 17.41 -21.01
C GLU A 189 3.88 17.11 -21.44
N SER A 190 4.91 17.06 -20.58
CA SER A 190 6.24 16.80 -21.14
C SER A 190 6.52 15.33 -21.50
N ARG A 191 5.85 14.36 -20.86
CA ARG A 191 6.12 12.94 -21.17
C ARG A 191 4.88 12.07 -21.17
N GLU A 192 4.25 11.84 -20.02
CA GLU A 192 3.22 10.80 -19.91
C GLU A 192 1.95 11.12 -20.71
N GLN A 193 1.56 12.38 -20.79
CA GLN A 193 0.40 12.79 -21.58
C GLN A 193 0.71 12.84 -23.08
N LEU A 194 1.93 13.23 -23.49
CA LEU A 194 2.40 13.12 -24.87
C LEU A 194 2.46 11.65 -25.30
N GLU A 195 3.01 10.78 -24.45
CA GLU A 195 3.07 9.34 -24.66
C GLU A 195 1.67 8.74 -24.74
N HIS A 196 0.74 9.13 -23.86
CA HIS A 196 -0.65 8.66 -23.90
C HIS A 196 -1.41 9.18 -25.13
N GLN A 197 -1.27 10.46 -25.49
CA GLN A 197 -1.87 11.02 -26.71
C GLN A 197 -1.30 10.38 -27.97
N GLN A 198 0.02 10.20 -28.02
CA GLN A 198 0.69 9.52 -29.11
C GLN A 198 0.22 8.07 -29.19
N LYS A 199 0.16 7.34 -28.06
CA LYS A 199 -0.38 5.98 -27.99
C LYS A 199 -1.81 5.92 -28.49
N MET A 200 -2.70 6.79 -28.02
CA MET A 200 -4.09 6.85 -28.49
C MET A 200 -4.19 7.19 -29.98
N GLN A 201 -3.34 8.08 -30.48
CA GLN A 201 -3.29 8.42 -31.91
C GLN A 201 -2.78 7.25 -32.76
N GLU A 202 -1.77 6.52 -32.30
CA GLU A 202 -1.25 5.31 -32.93
C GLU A 202 -2.33 4.22 -32.97
N LEU A 203 -3.03 3.98 -31.86
CA LEU A 203 -4.15 3.04 -31.78
C LEU A 203 -5.29 3.41 -32.74
N MET A 204 -5.65 4.69 -32.83
CA MET A 204 -6.69 5.15 -33.77
C MET A 204 -6.27 5.03 -35.25
N ASN A 205 -4.96 5.04 -35.53
CA ASN A 205 -4.41 4.84 -36.87
C ASN A 205 -4.26 3.35 -37.24
N MET A 206 -4.36 2.44 -36.27
CA MET A 206 -4.30 1.01 -36.55
C MET A 206 -5.50 0.58 -37.40
N PRO A 207 -5.32 -0.40 -38.31
CA PRO A 207 -6.43 -0.96 -39.07
C PRO A 207 -7.53 -1.49 -38.13
N PRO A 208 -8.80 -1.06 -38.26
CA PRO A 208 -9.83 -1.38 -37.29
C PRO A 208 -10.26 -2.86 -37.35
N THR A 209 -10.84 -3.35 -36.27
CA THR A 209 -11.61 -4.61 -36.26
C THR A 209 -13.05 -4.28 -36.65
N HIS A 210 -13.51 -4.76 -37.81
CA HIS A 210 -14.87 -4.52 -38.28
C HIS A 210 -15.83 -5.55 -37.71
N ILE A 211 -16.94 -5.09 -37.13
CA ILE A 211 -17.97 -5.96 -36.58
C ILE A 211 -19.13 -6.02 -37.57
N GLY A 212 -19.28 -7.14 -38.28
CA GLY A 212 -20.29 -7.31 -39.32
C GLY A 212 -21.70 -7.56 -38.78
N TRP A 213 -21.82 -8.13 -37.58
CA TRP A 213 -23.11 -8.43 -36.98
C TRP A 213 -23.13 -8.19 -35.47
N VAL A 214 -24.18 -7.50 -35.03
CA VAL A 214 -24.63 -7.35 -33.64
C VAL A 214 -26.14 -7.06 -33.66
N PRO A 215 -26.90 -7.40 -32.61
CA PRO A 215 -28.36 -7.21 -32.58
C PRO A 215 -28.80 -5.73 -32.46
N MET A 216 -27.85 -4.81 -32.33
CA MET A 216 -28.08 -3.37 -32.16
C MET A 216 -26.99 -2.55 -32.87
N GLN A 217 -27.19 -1.24 -33.01
CA GLN A 217 -26.12 -0.36 -33.49
C GLN A 217 -25.05 -0.17 -32.41
N VAL A 218 -23.79 -0.34 -32.78
CA VAL A 218 -22.64 -0.24 -31.88
C VAL A 218 -21.53 0.61 -32.50
N THR A 219 -20.65 1.11 -31.64
CA THR A 219 -19.37 1.74 -31.96
C THR A 219 -18.25 0.91 -31.37
N ALA A 220 -17.24 0.64 -32.18
CA ALA A 220 -16.02 -0.05 -31.80
C ALA A 220 -14.90 0.97 -31.59
N SER A 221 -14.37 1.06 -30.38
CA SER A 221 -13.30 1.99 -30.03
C SER A 221 -12.08 1.20 -29.55
N PRO A 222 -10.89 1.41 -30.16
CA PRO A 222 -9.64 0.87 -29.63
C PRO A 222 -9.41 1.38 -28.20
N THR A 223 -9.02 0.47 -27.30
CA THR A 223 -8.71 0.81 -25.91
C THR A 223 -7.29 0.44 -25.52
N ASP A 224 -6.70 -0.55 -26.19
CA ASP A 224 -5.29 -0.89 -26.06
C ASP A 224 -4.80 -1.64 -27.30
N GLY A 225 -3.49 -1.77 -27.46
CA GLY A 225 -2.93 -2.49 -28.61
C GLY A 225 -1.46 -2.15 -28.88
N ASP A 226 -0.93 -2.83 -29.89
CA ASP A 226 0.46 -2.71 -30.30
C ASP A 226 0.54 -2.63 -31.84
N PRO A 227 0.91 -1.46 -32.40
CA PRO A 227 1.05 -1.28 -33.85
C PRO A 227 2.06 -2.23 -34.50
N LEU A 228 3.10 -2.67 -33.77
CA LEU A 228 4.12 -3.57 -34.31
C LEU A 228 3.55 -4.96 -34.59
N SER A 229 2.86 -5.55 -33.61
CA SER A 229 2.24 -6.88 -33.75
C SER A 229 0.87 -6.86 -34.43
N GLY A 230 0.19 -5.71 -34.42
CA GLY A 230 -1.20 -5.55 -34.85
C GLY A 230 -2.22 -6.05 -33.82
N ALA A 231 -1.78 -6.45 -32.62
CA ALA A 231 -2.65 -6.81 -31.51
C ALA A 231 -3.49 -5.61 -31.09
N LEU A 232 -4.79 -5.80 -30.89
CA LEU A 232 -5.71 -4.69 -30.65
C LEU A 232 -6.88 -5.16 -29.79
N ASP A 233 -7.14 -4.37 -28.74
CA ASP A 233 -8.28 -4.51 -27.86
C ASP A 233 -9.28 -3.40 -28.18
N VAL A 234 -10.52 -3.80 -28.40
CA VAL A 234 -11.59 -2.93 -28.86
C VAL A 234 -12.76 -3.08 -27.92
N THR A 235 -13.18 -1.97 -27.31
CA THR A 235 -14.44 -1.93 -26.56
C THR A 235 -15.59 -1.63 -27.51
N VAL A 236 -16.63 -2.46 -27.45
CA VAL A 236 -17.82 -2.35 -28.28
C VAL A 236 -18.94 -1.76 -27.43
N THR A 237 -19.41 -0.58 -27.84
CA THR A 237 -20.35 0.25 -27.08
C THR A 237 -21.60 0.52 -27.90
N ALA A 238 -22.76 0.58 -27.25
CA ALA A 238 -23.97 1.17 -27.81
C ALA A 238 -24.27 2.47 -27.05
N SER A 239 -25.22 2.46 -26.12
CA SER A 239 -25.37 3.49 -25.08
C SER A 239 -24.55 3.22 -23.82
N SER A 240 -24.05 1.98 -23.68
CA SER A 240 -23.13 1.51 -22.63
C SER A 240 -22.17 0.48 -23.22
N PRO A 241 -21.07 0.14 -22.55
CA PRO A 241 -20.22 -0.98 -22.95
C PRO A 241 -21.03 -2.27 -23.02
N GLN A 242 -20.87 -3.02 -24.11
CA GLN A 242 -21.57 -4.27 -24.35
C GLN A 242 -20.61 -5.44 -24.11
N PHE A 243 -19.50 -5.46 -24.84
CA PHE A 243 -18.47 -6.47 -24.78
C PHE A 243 -17.15 -5.91 -25.35
N GLY A 244 -16.05 -6.60 -25.10
CA GLY A 244 -14.74 -6.34 -25.67
C GLY A 244 -14.38 -7.40 -26.72
N ILE A 245 -13.66 -6.99 -27.75
CA ILE A 245 -13.00 -7.90 -28.70
C ILE A 245 -11.50 -7.67 -28.59
N ARG A 246 -10.77 -8.75 -28.34
CA ARG A 246 -9.31 -8.79 -28.42
C ARG A 246 -8.91 -9.50 -29.69
N ARG A 247 -7.88 -9.00 -30.39
CA ARG A 247 -7.25 -9.70 -31.51
C ARG A 247 -5.74 -9.72 -31.37
N TRP A 248 -5.10 -10.82 -31.78
CA TRP A 248 -3.64 -10.93 -31.84
C TRP A 248 -3.23 -12.01 -32.85
N LEU A 249 -1.99 -11.96 -33.33
CA LEU A 249 -1.47 -12.98 -34.25
C LEU A 249 -1.25 -14.29 -33.50
N THR A 250 -1.86 -15.39 -33.97
CA THR A 250 -1.83 -16.68 -33.28
C THR A 250 -0.40 -17.19 -33.03
N LYS A 251 0.53 -16.90 -33.95
CA LYS A 251 1.92 -17.37 -33.86
C LYS A 251 2.81 -16.60 -32.88
N LEU A 252 2.35 -15.45 -32.38
CA LEU A 252 3.12 -14.63 -31.43
C LEU A 252 2.81 -14.99 -29.97
N GLY A 253 1.76 -15.78 -29.71
CA GLY A 253 1.26 -16.03 -28.37
C GLY A 253 0.20 -15.01 -27.95
N GLU A 254 -0.51 -15.32 -26.87
CA GLU A 254 -1.53 -14.43 -26.32
C GLU A 254 -0.87 -13.28 -25.55
N PRO A 255 -1.19 -12.00 -25.86
CA PRO A 255 -0.70 -10.88 -25.08
C PRO A 255 -1.41 -10.82 -23.72
N GLU A 256 -0.78 -10.15 -22.75
CA GLU A 256 -1.40 -9.85 -21.46
C GLU A 256 -2.74 -9.12 -21.64
N VAL A 257 -3.64 -9.34 -20.68
CA VAL A 257 -4.95 -8.71 -20.69
C VAL A 257 -4.78 -7.30 -20.14
N GLY A 258 -4.90 -6.28 -21.00
CA GLY A 258 -4.85 -4.90 -20.53
C GLY A 258 -5.98 -4.61 -19.54
N PHE A 259 -5.76 -3.66 -18.62
CA PHE A 259 -6.70 -3.26 -17.57
C PHE A 259 -8.16 -3.11 -18.03
N SER A 260 -8.36 -2.51 -19.22
CA SER A 260 -9.71 -2.34 -19.80
C SER A 260 -10.45 -3.65 -20.07
N MET A 261 -9.74 -4.75 -20.29
CA MET A 261 -10.28 -6.08 -20.62
C MET A 261 -10.31 -7.04 -19.43
N GLU A 262 -9.61 -6.74 -18.33
CA GLU A 262 -9.63 -7.54 -17.09
C GLU A 262 -11.03 -7.60 -16.47
N LEU A 263 -11.77 -6.48 -16.54
CA LEU A 263 -13.14 -6.37 -16.03
C LEU A 263 -14.16 -7.19 -16.85
N TYR A 264 -13.77 -7.71 -18.02
CA TYR A 264 -14.61 -8.55 -18.87
C TYR A 264 -14.18 -10.02 -18.75
N SER A 265 -15.13 -10.93 -18.53
CA SER A 265 -14.83 -12.37 -18.56
C SER A 265 -14.78 -12.89 -20.00
N PRO A 266 -13.85 -13.79 -20.35
CA PRO A 266 -13.80 -14.40 -21.68
C PRO A 266 -15.05 -15.26 -21.93
N ARG A 267 -15.64 -15.13 -23.12
CA ARG A 267 -16.90 -15.82 -23.49
C ARG A 267 -16.75 -16.73 -24.69
N ALA A 268 -16.01 -16.30 -25.70
CA ALA A 268 -15.76 -17.10 -26.91
C ALA A 268 -14.40 -16.74 -27.50
N ARG A 269 -13.75 -17.72 -28.13
CA ARG A 269 -12.44 -17.56 -28.76
C ARG A 269 -12.38 -18.40 -30.02
N THR A 270 -11.83 -17.85 -31.10
CA THR A 270 -11.63 -18.58 -32.36
C THR A 270 -10.43 -18.04 -33.15
N THR A 271 -10.05 -18.74 -34.21
CA THR A 271 -8.98 -18.34 -35.13
C THR A 271 -9.57 -17.99 -36.49
N ILE A 272 -9.21 -16.81 -37.02
CA ILE A 272 -9.64 -16.31 -38.33
C ILE A 272 -8.38 -15.92 -39.12
N GLY A 273 -8.00 -16.78 -40.07
CA GLY A 273 -6.75 -16.60 -40.81
C GLY A 273 -5.53 -16.70 -39.87
N PRO A 274 -4.62 -15.69 -39.86
CA PRO A 274 -3.47 -15.67 -38.96
C PRO A 274 -3.79 -15.13 -37.55
N TRP A 275 -5.02 -14.68 -37.30
CA TRP A 275 -5.44 -14.03 -36.06
C TRP A 275 -6.16 -14.98 -35.12
N THR A 276 -5.87 -14.87 -33.84
CA THR A 276 -6.77 -15.31 -32.77
C THR A 276 -7.61 -14.12 -32.34
N VAL A 277 -8.91 -14.36 -32.14
CA VAL A 277 -9.85 -13.36 -31.63
C VAL A 277 -10.57 -13.91 -30.41
N GLU A 278 -10.79 -13.06 -29.43
CA GLU A 278 -11.52 -13.38 -28.20
C GLU A 278 -12.58 -12.31 -27.93
N LEU A 279 -13.80 -12.78 -27.65
CA LEU A 279 -14.88 -11.94 -27.13
C LEU A 279 -14.92 -12.07 -25.62
N ARG A 280 -14.90 -10.93 -24.93
CA ARG A 280 -15.05 -10.83 -23.48
C ARG A 280 -16.27 -9.99 -23.13
N SER A 281 -17.05 -10.36 -22.11
CA SER A 281 -18.26 -9.63 -21.73
C SER A 281 -18.49 -9.65 -20.23
N TYR A 282 -18.87 -8.49 -19.67
CA TYR A 282 -19.35 -8.36 -18.29
C TYR A 282 -20.74 -9.01 -18.15
N ASN A 283 -21.64 -8.71 -19.10
CA ASN A 283 -22.98 -9.29 -19.16
C ASN A 283 -22.95 -10.70 -19.76
N GLU A 284 -23.95 -11.52 -19.42
CA GLU A 284 -24.15 -12.79 -20.13
C GLU A 284 -24.44 -12.54 -21.62
N ILE A 285 -23.78 -13.33 -22.46
CA ILE A 285 -24.02 -13.42 -23.90
C ILE A 285 -24.21 -14.91 -24.23
N SER A 286 -25.17 -15.23 -25.09
CA SER A 286 -25.38 -16.62 -25.51
C SER A 286 -24.19 -17.11 -26.34
N ALA A 287 -23.87 -18.40 -26.26
CA ALA A 287 -22.79 -18.97 -27.07
C ALA A 287 -23.03 -18.78 -28.57
N ASP A 288 -24.27 -18.97 -29.03
CA ASP A 288 -24.66 -18.77 -30.43
C ASP A 288 -24.45 -17.33 -30.90
N ASP A 289 -24.78 -16.34 -30.06
CA ASP A 289 -24.57 -14.93 -30.39
C ASP A 289 -23.08 -14.57 -30.37
N ALA A 290 -22.32 -15.09 -29.40
CA ALA A 290 -20.87 -14.85 -29.32
C ALA A 290 -20.14 -15.45 -30.53
N ASP A 291 -20.47 -16.68 -30.90
CA ASP A 291 -19.91 -17.35 -32.08
C ASP A 291 -20.28 -16.61 -33.37
N ARG A 292 -21.51 -16.11 -33.45
CA ARG A 292 -21.97 -15.32 -34.61
C ARG A 292 -21.26 -13.97 -34.72
N VAL A 293 -21.04 -13.27 -33.61
CA VAL A 293 -20.25 -12.03 -33.59
C VAL A 293 -18.84 -12.32 -34.10
N LEU A 294 -18.18 -13.36 -33.60
CA LEU A 294 -16.83 -13.73 -34.04
C LEU A 294 -16.77 -14.14 -35.51
N ALA A 295 -17.77 -14.89 -36.00
CA ALA A 295 -17.83 -15.34 -37.39
C ALA A 295 -17.98 -14.19 -38.42
N GLU A 296 -18.57 -13.07 -38.01
CA GLU A 296 -18.81 -11.89 -38.85
C GLU A 296 -17.77 -10.78 -38.62
N LEU A 297 -16.63 -11.08 -38.00
CA LEU A 297 -15.53 -10.13 -37.86
C LEU A 297 -14.77 -9.95 -39.18
N GLY A 298 -14.63 -8.70 -39.61
CA GLY A 298 -13.68 -8.28 -40.62
C GLY A 298 -12.35 -7.91 -39.98
N LEU A 299 -11.32 -8.72 -40.23
CA LEU A 299 -9.97 -8.49 -39.72
C LEU A 299 -9.04 -7.95 -40.83
N PRO A 300 -8.07 -7.09 -40.48
CA PRO A 300 -7.11 -6.59 -41.44
C PRO A 300 -6.07 -7.66 -41.81
N ASP A 301 -5.33 -7.41 -42.88
CA ASP A 301 -4.09 -8.15 -43.11
C ASP A 301 -3.06 -7.84 -42.00
N PRO A 302 -2.19 -8.79 -41.62
CA PRO A 302 -1.08 -8.52 -40.71
C PRO A 302 -0.24 -7.32 -41.17
N PRO A 303 0.31 -6.50 -40.25
CA PRO A 303 1.14 -5.33 -40.60
C PRO A 303 2.38 -5.65 -41.45
N GLY A 304 2.81 -6.92 -41.47
CA GLY A 304 3.96 -7.43 -42.20
C GLY A 304 4.02 -8.96 -42.17
N ALA A 305 5.16 -9.54 -42.58
CA ALA A 305 5.36 -10.98 -42.49
C ALA A 305 5.44 -11.41 -41.01
N VAL A 306 4.66 -12.41 -40.62
CA VAL A 306 4.53 -12.85 -39.22
C VAL A 306 5.87 -13.26 -38.59
N GLY A 307 6.82 -13.77 -39.38
CA GLY A 307 8.18 -14.08 -38.92
C GLY A 307 8.94 -12.81 -38.50
N ASP A 308 8.96 -11.81 -39.38
CA ASP A 308 9.66 -10.54 -39.13
C ASP A 308 9.04 -9.78 -37.94
N ILE A 309 7.70 -9.80 -37.82
CA ILE A 309 7.01 -9.19 -36.68
C ILE A 309 7.44 -9.87 -35.38
N ARG A 310 7.44 -11.21 -35.33
CA ARG A 310 7.83 -11.96 -34.13
C ARG A 310 9.26 -11.61 -33.73
N ASP A 311 10.19 -11.64 -34.68
CA ASP A 311 11.60 -11.36 -34.42
C ASP A 311 11.78 -9.90 -33.93
N ALA A 312 11.01 -8.95 -34.47
CA ALA A 312 11.00 -7.56 -34.00
C ALA A 312 10.36 -7.37 -32.61
N THR A 313 9.26 -8.06 -32.31
CA THR A 313 8.63 -8.00 -30.98
C THR A 313 9.54 -8.60 -29.91
N THR A 314 10.22 -9.71 -30.20
CA THR A 314 11.20 -10.31 -29.30
C THR A 314 12.36 -9.37 -29.07
N ALA A 315 12.93 -8.77 -30.12
CA ALA A 315 14.02 -7.80 -29.97
C ALA A 315 13.60 -6.55 -29.16
N ARG A 316 12.36 -6.07 -29.31
CA ARG A 316 11.82 -4.95 -28.51
C ARG A 316 11.68 -5.35 -27.03
N GLN A 317 11.18 -6.55 -26.77
CA GLN A 317 11.04 -7.07 -25.41
C GLN A 317 12.42 -7.23 -24.75
N GLU A 318 13.37 -7.88 -25.41
CA GLU A 318 14.76 -8.04 -24.92
C GLU A 318 15.41 -6.67 -24.65
N ALA A 319 15.18 -5.67 -25.50
CA ALA A 319 15.69 -4.31 -25.29
C ALA A 319 15.01 -3.59 -24.12
N ALA A 320 13.71 -3.82 -23.89
CA ALA A 320 12.98 -3.25 -22.77
C ALA A 320 13.43 -3.88 -21.44
N GLU A 321 13.55 -5.21 -21.38
CA GLU A 321 14.11 -5.95 -20.24
C GLU A 321 15.54 -5.46 -19.92
N GLU A 322 16.38 -5.29 -20.94
CA GLU A 322 17.72 -4.73 -20.76
C GLU A 322 17.70 -3.29 -20.24
N ALA A 323 16.80 -2.45 -20.73
CA ALA A 323 16.67 -1.06 -20.28
C ALA A 323 16.18 -0.96 -18.83
N GLU A 324 15.27 -1.84 -18.42
CA GLU A 324 14.81 -1.97 -17.04
C GLU A 324 15.96 -2.39 -16.13
N ILE A 325 16.76 -3.39 -16.54
CA ILE A 325 17.96 -3.78 -15.81
C ILE A 325 18.92 -2.59 -15.70
N VAL A 326 19.23 -1.92 -16.79
CA VAL A 326 20.14 -0.74 -16.79
C VAL A 326 19.64 0.36 -15.85
N SER A 327 18.33 0.60 -15.82
CA SER A 327 17.70 1.53 -14.88
C SER A 327 17.85 1.05 -13.43
N ALA A 328 17.55 -0.23 -13.16
CA ALA A 328 17.66 -0.81 -11.83
C ALA A 328 19.10 -0.76 -11.28
N LEU A 329 20.12 -0.91 -12.14
CA LEU A 329 21.53 -0.79 -11.78
C LEU A 329 21.96 0.62 -11.35
N GLY A 330 21.12 1.64 -11.56
CA GLY A 330 21.37 3.00 -11.07
C GLY A 330 22.59 3.68 -11.69
N ILE A 331 22.95 3.32 -12.92
CA ILE A 331 24.13 3.87 -13.62
C ILE A 331 24.01 5.39 -13.72
N GLY A 332 24.96 6.09 -13.07
CA GLY A 332 25.03 7.54 -13.01
C GLY A 332 24.19 8.20 -11.91
N ARG A 333 23.49 7.45 -11.05
CA ARG A 333 22.74 8.01 -9.91
C ARG A 333 23.71 8.49 -8.84
N ASP A 334 23.65 9.77 -8.50
CA ASP A 334 24.42 10.33 -7.37
C ASP A 334 23.81 9.88 -6.04
N LEU A 335 24.66 9.67 -5.04
CA LEU A 335 24.22 9.33 -3.69
C LEU A 335 23.43 10.48 -3.05
N ASP A 336 23.86 11.73 -3.25
CA ASP A 336 23.28 12.89 -2.55
C ASP A 336 21.83 13.17 -2.95
N ASP A 337 21.40 12.74 -4.14
CA ASP A 337 20.03 12.88 -4.63
C ASP A 337 19.02 12.03 -3.84
N TYR A 338 19.50 11.07 -3.04
CA TYR A 338 18.69 10.09 -2.30
C TYR A 338 18.88 10.17 -0.78
N LEU A 339 19.57 11.20 -0.29
CA LEU A 339 19.73 11.48 1.14
C LEU A 339 18.78 12.58 1.60
N HIS A 340 18.49 12.62 2.90
CA HIS A 340 17.70 13.69 3.56
C HIS A 340 16.23 13.81 3.13
N ASP A 341 15.68 12.80 2.44
CA ASP A 341 14.22 12.67 2.29
C ASP A 341 13.61 12.08 3.58
N SER A 342 12.51 12.68 4.02
CA SER A 342 11.69 12.28 5.17
C SER A 342 11.25 10.81 5.21
N TYR A 343 11.21 10.11 4.07
CA TYR A 343 10.80 8.70 4.01
C TYR A 343 11.96 7.71 3.90
N GLY A 344 13.16 8.16 3.50
CA GLY A 344 14.33 7.31 3.27
C GLY A 344 14.15 6.26 2.15
N VAL A 345 15.26 5.74 1.62
CA VAL A 345 15.25 4.62 0.66
C VAL A 345 16.33 3.60 1.03
N SER A 346 16.13 2.32 0.69
CA SER A 346 17.11 1.26 0.92
C SER A 346 18.24 1.33 -0.12
N LEU A 347 19.38 1.91 0.23
CA LEU A 347 20.48 2.17 -0.72
C LEU A 347 21.39 0.96 -0.93
N LEU A 348 21.74 0.65 -2.18
CA LEU A 348 22.89 -0.21 -2.53
C LEU A 348 23.96 0.63 -3.24
N VAL A 349 24.98 1.05 -2.50
CA VAL A 349 26.04 1.95 -2.96
C VAL A 349 27.21 1.16 -3.53
N ARG A 350 27.52 1.37 -4.81
CA ARG A 350 28.73 0.83 -5.44
C ARG A 350 29.94 1.66 -5.04
N THR A 351 30.95 1.03 -4.43
CA THR A 351 32.19 1.70 -4.02
C THR A 351 33.44 1.09 -4.64
N ASP A 352 33.31 -0.02 -5.38
CA ASP A 352 34.38 -0.57 -6.22
C ASP A 352 33.95 -0.62 -7.70
N PHE A 353 34.69 0.09 -8.55
CA PHE A 353 34.42 0.23 -9.98
C PHE A 353 35.34 -0.62 -10.88
N SER A 354 35.94 -1.69 -10.35
CA SER A 354 36.90 -2.54 -11.07
C SER A 354 36.29 -3.47 -12.12
N ASP A 355 35.03 -3.90 -11.95
CA ASP A 355 34.33 -4.80 -12.88
C ASP A 355 32.83 -4.48 -12.97
N ASP A 356 32.40 -3.86 -14.08
CA ASP A 356 30.99 -3.51 -14.32
C ASP A 356 30.08 -4.72 -14.51
N ARG A 357 30.62 -5.82 -15.06
CA ARG A 357 29.86 -7.06 -15.23
C ARG A 357 29.59 -7.70 -13.87
N ARG A 358 30.57 -7.65 -12.97
CA ARG A 358 30.43 -8.16 -11.61
C ARG A 358 29.44 -7.34 -10.80
N TRP A 359 29.47 -6.00 -10.91
CA TRP A 359 28.46 -5.13 -10.31
C TRP A 359 27.05 -5.52 -10.76
N ARG A 360 26.84 -5.69 -12.06
CA ARG A 360 25.54 -6.14 -12.60
C ARG A 360 25.08 -7.47 -12.00
N GLU A 361 25.97 -8.45 -11.90
CA GLU A 361 25.64 -9.75 -11.29
C GLU A 361 25.19 -9.58 -9.83
N ILE A 362 25.90 -8.77 -9.06
CA ILE A 362 25.63 -8.55 -7.62
C ILE A 362 24.29 -7.84 -7.43
N ALA A 363 24.07 -6.73 -8.12
CA ALA A 363 22.85 -5.95 -7.97
C ALA A 363 21.60 -6.75 -8.38
N LEU A 364 21.67 -7.46 -9.52
CA LEU A 364 20.57 -8.32 -9.96
C LEU A 364 20.32 -9.49 -9.01
N ALA A 365 21.38 -10.12 -8.48
CA ALA A 365 21.21 -11.19 -7.50
C ALA A 365 20.58 -10.67 -6.20
N ALA A 366 20.93 -9.45 -5.77
CA ALA A 366 20.43 -8.85 -4.53
C ALA A 366 18.95 -8.43 -4.60
N MET A 367 18.47 -8.06 -5.80
CA MET A 367 17.08 -7.70 -6.06
C MET A 367 16.23 -8.87 -6.58
N ALA A 368 16.83 -10.04 -6.81
CA ALA A 368 16.10 -11.17 -7.37
C ALA A 368 14.99 -11.65 -6.41
N PRO A 369 13.78 -11.94 -6.92
CA PRO A 369 12.72 -12.54 -6.11
C PRO A 369 13.14 -13.90 -5.55
N VAL A 370 12.79 -14.13 -4.30
CA VAL A 370 12.99 -15.38 -3.56
C VAL A 370 11.63 -15.95 -3.17
N ASP A 371 11.47 -17.27 -3.26
CA ASP A 371 10.24 -17.96 -2.84
C ASP A 371 9.90 -17.63 -1.37
N SER A 372 8.66 -17.20 -1.12
CA SER A 372 8.20 -16.85 0.23
C SER A 372 7.97 -18.08 1.11
N GLY A 373 7.76 -19.26 0.50
CA GLY A 373 7.37 -20.49 1.17
C GLY A 373 5.97 -20.47 1.78
N MET A 374 5.17 -19.42 1.55
CA MET A 374 3.80 -19.29 2.07
C MET A 374 2.75 -19.87 1.12
N ASP A 375 2.89 -19.66 -0.19
CA ASP A 375 2.11 -20.30 -1.25
C ASP A 375 2.94 -20.40 -2.55
N ASP A 376 2.44 -21.15 -3.55
CA ASP A 376 3.18 -21.47 -4.79
C ASP A 376 3.46 -20.25 -5.70
N GLU A 377 2.91 -19.06 -5.41
CA GLU A 377 3.02 -17.87 -6.28
C GLU A 377 3.62 -16.63 -5.59
N SER A 378 3.73 -16.60 -4.27
CA SER A 378 4.25 -15.46 -3.52
C SER A 378 5.78 -15.49 -3.43
N THR A 379 6.39 -14.36 -3.78
CA THR A 379 7.83 -14.14 -3.66
C THR A 379 8.11 -12.93 -2.78
N PHE A 380 9.30 -12.91 -2.17
CA PHE A 380 9.87 -11.75 -1.52
C PHE A 380 11.03 -11.22 -2.35
N GLU A 381 11.15 -9.91 -2.45
CA GLU A 381 12.27 -9.21 -3.08
C GLU A 381 12.74 -8.07 -2.17
N ALA A 382 13.93 -7.55 -2.44
CA ALA A 382 14.49 -6.41 -1.73
C ALA A 382 14.27 -5.12 -2.53
N GLY A 383 13.71 -4.09 -1.89
CA GLY A 383 13.43 -2.79 -2.49
C GLY A 383 14.66 -1.89 -2.62
N LEU A 384 15.71 -2.34 -3.31
CA LEU A 384 16.99 -1.62 -3.35
C LEU A 384 17.05 -0.50 -4.39
N THR A 385 17.53 0.66 -3.95
CA THR A 385 17.95 1.76 -4.83
C THR A 385 19.45 1.69 -5.06
N CYS A 386 19.85 1.17 -6.22
CA CYS A 386 21.26 1.12 -6.61
C CYS A 386 21.81 2.52 -6.90
N ILE A 387 22.99 2.81 -6.37
CA ILE A 387 23.74 4.05 -6.57
C ILE A 387 25.10 3.70 -7.23
N ASP A 388 25.23 4.00 -8.52
CA ASP A 388 26.44 3.80 -9.31
C ASP A 388 26.95 5.16 -9.81
N HIS A 389 27.77 5.81 -8.98
CA HIS A 389 28.46 7.06 -9.33
C HIS A 389 29.92 6.99 -8.91
N ARG A 390 30.83 7.39 -9.81
CA ARG A 390 32.28 7.24 -9.61
C ARG A 390 32.83 8.04 -8.42
N ASP A 391 32.10 9.05 -7.95
CA ASP A 391 32.50 9.80 -6.75
C ASP A 391 32.42 8.95 -5.48
N ASN A 392 31.76 7.79 -5.54
CA ASN A 392 31.73 6.81 -4.46
C ASN A 392 32.90 5.81 -4.52
N ASP A 393 33.80 5.88 -5.52
CA ASP A 393 34.93 4.96 -5.66
C ASP A 393 35.86 5.05 -4.45
N GLY A 394 35.96 3.95 -3.71
CA GLY A 394 36.69 3.87 -2.45
C GLY A 394 36.03 4.56 -1.25
N LEU A 395 34.74 4.91 -1.32
CA LEU A 395 33.99 5.48 -0.20
C LEU A 395 34.03 4.52 1.01
N THR A 396 34.50 5.01 2.15
CA THR A 396 34.60 4.22 3.38
C THR A 396 33.30 4.22 4.17
N VAL A 397 33.16 3.26 5.09
CA VAL A 397 32.00 3.17 5.99
C VAL A 397 31.83 4.45 6.81
N GLU A 398 32.92 4.98 7.37
CA GLU A 398 32.87 6.21 8.18
C GLU A 398 32.42 7.41 7.36
N ALA A 399 32.91 7.54 6.12
CA ALA A 399 32.52 8.62 5.22
C ALA A 399 31.07 8.47 4.76
N LEU A 400 30.59 7.25 4.53
CA LEU A 400 29.19 6.99 4.20
C LEU A 400 28.26 7.37 5.36
N VAL A 401 28.58 6.94 6.59
CA VAL A 401 27.81 7.29 7.79
C VAL A 401 27.80 8.80 8.03
N GLU A 402 28.94 9.48 7.87
CA GLU A 402 29.03 10.94 7.97
C GLU A 402 28.18 11.65 6.90
N ARG A 403 28.17 11.11 5.68
CA ARG A 403 27.42 11.69 4.55
C ARG A 403 25.91 11.52 4.71
N ILE A 404 25.46 10.38 5.24
CA ILE A 404 24.04 10.13 5.56
C ILE A 404 23.58 11.03 6.72
N GLY A 405 24.37 11.11 7.80
CA GLY A 405 24.04 11.94 8.96
C GLY A 405 22.94 11.33 9.85
N ASP A 406 22.10 12.20 10.43
CA ASP A 406 21.07 11.82 11.42
C ASP A 406 19.69 11.51 10.79
N ASP A 407 19.52 11.81 9.50
CA ASP A 407 18.28 11.58 8.75
C ASP A 407 18.30 10.17 8.11
N PRO A 408 17.14 9.57 7.81
CA PRO A 408 17.11 8.30 7.09
C PRO A 408 17.81 8.41 5.72
N PRO A 409 18.38 7.30 5.21
CA PRO A 409 18.20 5.93 5.71
C PRO A 409 19.10 5.57 6.91
N TYR A 410 18.56 4.80 7.86
CA TYR A 410 19.29 4.36 9.07
C TYR A 410 20.16 3.12 8.86
N TYR A 411 20.25 2.65 7.62
CA TYR A 411 21.13 1.57 7.19
C TYR A 411 21.44 1.76 5.71
N ALA A 412 22.53 1.18 5.25
CA ALA A 412 22.90 1.18 3.84
C ALA A 412 23.59 -0.13 3.46
N PHE A 413 23.46 -0.52 2.20
CA PHE A 413 24.18 -1.64 1.61
C PHE A 413 25.32 -1.12 0.73
N VAL A 414 26.46 -1.80 0.76
CA VAL A 414 27.69 -1.38 0.05
C VAL A 414 28.26 -2.54 -0.75
N ALA A 415 28.41 -2.33 -2.06
CA ALA A 415 29.18 -3.18 -2.94
C ALA A 415 30.64 -2.70 -2.99
N ASP A 416 31.41 -3.11 -1.98
CA ASP A 416 32.83 -2.82 -1.84
C ASP A 416 33.71 -3.86 -2.55
N SER A 417 35.03 -3.66 -2.49
CA SER A 417 36.00 -4.58 -3.10
C SER A 417 35.83 -6.03 -2.65
N VAL A 418 35.50 -6.27 -1.38
CA VAL A 418 35.24 -7.63 -0.90
C VAL A 418 34.01 -8.19 -1.57
N THR A 419 32.90 -7.45 -1.66
CA THR A 419 31.69 -7.88 -2.38
C THR A 419 32.00 -8.27 -3.83
N MET A 420 32.83 -7.48 -4.53
CA MET A 420 33.21 -7.73 -5.92
C MET A 420 33.97 -9.05 -6.11
N PHE A 421 34.86 -9.40 -5.19
CA PHE A 421 35.70 -10.61 -5.29
C PHE A 421 35.17 -11.81 -4.49
N HIS A 422 34.20 -11.62 -3.59
CA HIS A 422 33.65 -12.69 -2.77
C HIS A 422 32.85 -13.68 -3.65
N PRO A 423 33.06 -15.00 -3.54
CA PRO A 423 32.36 -15.99 -4.37
C PRO A 423 30.84 -15.95 -4.15
N GLU A 424 30.39 -15.72 -2.92
CA GLU A 424 28.97 -15.60 -2.56
C GLU A 424 28.41 -14.18 -2.72
N MET A 425 29.16 -13.24 -3.32
CA MET A 425 28.73 -11.85 -3.51
C MET A 425 28.28 -11.18 -2.19
N ALA A 426 29.03 -11.40 -1.10
CA ALA A 426 28.62 -10.98 0.24
C ALA A 426 28.65 -9.44 0.36
N ILE A 427 27.48 -8.82 0.32
CA ILE A 427 27.26 -7.36 0.34
C ILE A 427 27.41 -6.84 1.76
N LEU A 428 28.12 -5.73 1.95
CA LEU A 428 28.32 -5.12 3.26
C LEU A 428 27.05 -4.35 3.66
N VAL A 429 26.54 -4.60 4.87
CA VAL A 429 25.45 -3.86 5.48
C VAL A 429 26.06 -2.94 6.55
N VAL A 430 25.65 -1.68 6.56
CA VAL A 430 26.19 -0.63 7.44
C VAL A 430 25.05 -0.04 8.25
N ASP A 431 25.19 -0.04 9.58
CA ASP A 431 24.29 0.69 10.47
C ASP A 431 24.59 2.19 10.34
N CYS A 432 23.58 2.98 9.99
CA CYS A 432 23.67 4.43 9.85
C CYS A 432 22.71 5.13 10.82
N GLY A 433 22.03 4.38 11.69
CA GLY A 433 20.97 4.89 12.54
C GLY A 433 21.49 5.68 13.73
N ARG A 434 20.59 6.40 14.38
CA ARG A 434 20.97 7.28 15.49
C ARG A 434 21.13 6.52 16.80
N THR A 435 22.16 6.89 17.55
CA THR A 435 22.50 6.26 18.85
C THR A 435 21.41 6.40 19.91
N ASP A 436 20.54 7.41 19.83
CA ASP A 436 19.41 7.62 20.76
C ASP A 436 18.30 6.57 20.61
N PHE A 437 18.22 5.91 19.45
CA PHE A 437 17.36 4.74 19.22
C PHE A 437 18.11 3.42 19.41
N GLY A 438 19.31 3.47 19.99
CA GLY A 438 20.11 2.29 20.25
C GLY A 438 20.82 1.74 19.03
N HIS A 439 20.98 2.49 17.94
CA HIS A 439 21.85 2.10 16.83
C HIS A 439 23.34 2.25 17.16
N GLU A 440 24.19 1.59 16.40
CA GLU A 440 25.64 1.64 16.47
C GLU A 440 26.22 2.10 15.12
N PRO A 441 26.14 3.40 14.76
CA PRO A 441 26.62 3.91 13.48
C PRO A 441 28.02 3.40 13.12
N GLY A 442 28.15 2.84 11.92
CA GLY A 442 29.38 2.22 11.42
C GLY A 442 29.56 0.75 11.81
N ARG A 443 28.65 0.16 12.60
CA ARG A 443 28.60 -1.29 12.78
C ARG A 443 28.26 -1.95 11.45
N THR A 444 28.95 -3.05 11.15
CA THR A 444 28.78 -3.75 9.87
C THR A 444 28.62 -5.24 10.02
N PHE A 445 27.92 -5.85 9.08
CA PHE A 445 27.99 -7.29 8.77
C PHE A 445 27.89 -7.49 7.25
N ARG A 446 28.02 -8.72 6.76
CA ARG A 446 27.78 -9.01 5.34
C ARG A 446 26.54 -9.87 5.15
N VAL A 447 25.88 -9.75 4.01
CA VAL A 447 24.71 -10.57 3.65
C VAL A 447 24.89 -11.13 2.25
N ILE A 448 24.52 -12.40 2.04
CA ILE A 448 24.45 -12.99 0.71
C ILE A 448 23.19 -12.52 -0.04
N PRO A 449 23.20 -12.42 -1.37
CA PRO A 449 22.04 -11.96 -2.13
C PRO A 449 20.73 -12.70 -1.82
N GLU A 450 20.78 -14.02 -1.61
CA GLU A 450 19.61 -14.86 -1.29
C GLU A 450 18.91 -14.46 0.03
N GLN A 451 19.59 -13.73 0.91
CA GLN A 451 19.06 -13.27 2.20
C GLN A 451 18.88 -11.75 2.24
N MET A 452 19.10 -11.07 1.12
CA MET A 452 19.01 -9.61 1.04
C MET A 452 17.61 -9.11 1.40
N GLN A 453 16.58 -9.71 0.83
CA GLN A 453 15.17 -9.36 1.12
C GLN A 453 14.87 -9.47 2.62
N SER A 454 15.42 -10.48 3.31
CA SER A 454 15.14 -10.67 4.72
C SER A 454 15.70 -9.54 5.57
N VAL A 455 16.88 -9.02 5.22
CA VAL A 455 17.48 -7.89 5.92
C VAL A 455 16.75 -6.61 5.57
N GLU A 456 16.63 -6.32 4.27
CA GLU A 456 16.06 -5.05 3.78
C GLU A 456 14.60 -4.87 4.20
N ASN A 457 13.72 -5.85 3.95
CA ASN A 457 12.30 -5.76 4.30
C ASN A 457 12.07 -5.56 5.80
N ASN A 458 12.90 -6.17 6.66
CA ASN A 458 12.74 -6.04 8.11
C ASN A 458 13.26 -4.70 8.63
N LEU A 459 14.39 -4.23 8.12
CA LEU A 459 14.96 -2.95 8.52
C LEU A 459 14.13 -1.77 7.98
N SER A 460 13.60 -1.85 6.76
CA SER A 460 12.80 -0.79 6.13
C SER A 460 11.50 -0.52 6.87
N ILE A 461 10.84 -1.56 7.39
CA ILE A 461 9.59 -1.43 8.15
C ILE A 461 9.80 -1.46 9.68
N SER A 462 11.06 -1.49 10.14
CA SER A 462 11.41 -1.57 11.56
C SER A 462 10.78 -2.77 12.29
N ASN A 463 10.69 -3.92 11.62
CA ASN A 463 10.18 -5.17 12.23
C ASN A 463 11.24 -5.89 13.07
N MET A 464 12.51 -5.77 12.67
CA MET A 464 13.67 -6.26 13.42
C MET A 464 14.78 -5.21 13.41
N ASP A 465 15.67 -5.27 14.41
CA ASP A 465 16.76 -4.31 14.55
C ASP A 465 18.02 -4.78 13.81
N PHE A 466 18.91 -3.84 13.46
CA PHE A 466 20.20 -4.13 12.82
C PHE A 466 21.01 -5.20 13.58
N ARG A 467 20.97 -5.14 14.92
CA ARG A 467 21.69 -6.07 15.80
C ARG A 467 21.23 -7.51 15.63
N ASP A 468 19.93 -7.74 15.41
CA ASP A 468 19.39 -9.09 15.30
C ASP A 468 20.03 -9.86 14.14
N PHE A 469 20.34 -9.15 13.05
CA PHE A 469 21.08 -9.69 11.90
C PHE A 469 22.58 -9.75 12.16
N ALA A 470 23.17 -8.67 12.67
CA ALA A 470 24.61 -8.58 12.89
C ALA A 470 25.13 -9.56 13.95
N ASP A 471 24.30 -9.97 14.92
CA ASP A 471 24.60 -10.99 15.93
C ASP A 471 24.29 -12.42 15.46
N SER A 472 23.63 -12.57 14.31
CA SER A 472 23.21 -13.86 13.72
C SER A 472 24.05 -14.28 12.51
N VAL A 473 25.20 -13.63 12.30
CA VAL A 473 26.15 -14.00 11.24
C VAL A 473 26.90 -15.29 11.57
N ASP A 474 27.37 -15.98 10.53
CA ASP A 474 28.30 -17.10 10.68
C ASP A 474 29.69 -16.63 11.16
N ASP A 475 30.57 -17.58 11.47
CA ASP A 475 31.94 -17.33 11.96
C ASP A 475 32.78 -16.41 11.05
N ASP A 476 32.42 -16.28 9.76
CA ASP A 476 33.07 -15.42 8.79
C ASP A 476 32.44 -14.02 8.66
N GLY A 477 31.45 -13.71 9.48
CA GLY A 477 30.76 -12.41 9.52
C GLY A 477 29.70 -12.23 8.43
N VAL A 478 29.30 -13.31 7.76
CA VAL A 478 28.28 -13.31 6.71
C VAL A 478 26.97 -13.89 7.24
N PHE A 479 25.88 -13.15 7.05
CA PHE A 479 24.51 -13.57 7.31
C PHE A 479 24.02 -14.43 6.14
N ARG A 480 23.73 -15.71 6.42
CA ARG A 480 23.18 -16.70 5.48
C ARG A 480 21.77 -17.14 5.86
N GLY A 481 21.07 -16.32 6.63
CA GLY A 481 19.73 -16.59 7.13
C GLY A 481 19.74 -17.02 8.59
N PHE A 482 18.59 -16.87 9.25
CA PHE A 482 18.43 -17.38 10.59
C PHE A 482 18.45 -18.91 10.58
N ALA A 483 18.94 -19.50 11.68
CA ALA A 483 18.81 -20.93 11.87
C ALA A 483 17.34 -21.33 11.67
N PRO A 484 17.05 -22.39 10.89
CA PRO A 484 15.68 -22.77 10.57
C PRO A 484 14.87 -22.91 11.86
N SER A 485 13.71 -22.25 11.89
CA SER A 485 12.74 -22.41 12.96
C SER A 485 12.53 -23.91 13.21
N PRO A 486 12.51 -24.36 14.48
CA PRO A 486 12.21 -25.76 14.78
C PRO A 486 10.93 -26.14 14.03
N PRO A 487 10.88 -27.32 13.38
CA PRO A 487 9.70 -27.74 12.65
C PRO A 487 8.48 -27.60 13.56
N HIS A 488 7.54 -26.76 13.15
CA HIS A 488 6.26 -26.66 13.84
C HIS A 488 5.42 -27.88 13.45
N VAL A 489 4.70 -28.44 14.41
CA VAL A 489 3.86 -29.62 14.22
C VAL A 489 2.54 -29.25 13.54
N ALA A 490 2.00 -28.08 13.86
CA ALA A 490 0.73 -27.58 13.31
C ALA A 490 0.59 -26.08 13.57
N ILE A 491 -0.28 -25.42 12.80
CA ILE A 491 -0.83 -24.11 13.12
C ILE A 491 -2.29 -24.33 13.52
N LEU A 492 -2.64 -24.04 14.77
CA LEU A 492 -4.02 -24.12 15.25
C LEU A 492 -4.74 -22.80 14.99
N GLN A 493 -5.83 -22.87 14.24
CA GLN A 493 -6.73 -21.74 13.98
C GLN A 493 -7.82 -21.67 15.05
N ARG A 494 -8.64 -20.61 15.00
CA ARG A 494 -9.67 -20.30 16.02
C ARG A 494 -10.49 -21.51 16.49
N ASP A 495 -11.07 -22.27 15.57
CA ASP A 495 -11.95 -23.39 15.93
C ASP A 495 -11.18 -24.54 16.62
N GLU A 496 -9.94 -24.77 16.21
CA GLU A 496 -9.05 -25.77 16.80
C GLU A 496 -8.57 -25.33 18.18
N LEU A 497 -8.28 -24.04 18.37
CA LEU A 497 -7.96 -23.46 19.68
C LEU A 497 -9.15 -23.52 20.64
N LEU A 498 -10.37 -23.26 20.16
CA LEU A 498 -11.59 -23.40 20.95
C LEU A 498 -11.84 -24.86 21.34
N ALA A 499 -11.60 -25.80 20.43
CA ALA A 499 -11.66 -27.24 20.73
C ALA A 499 -10.58 -27.64 21.76
N LEU A 500 -9.34 -27.15 21.60
CA LEU A 500 -8.23 -27.41 22.52
C LEU A 500 -8.53 -26.87 23.92
N SER A 501 -9.05 -25.64 24.04
CA SER A 501 -9.40 -25.02 25.33
C SER A 501 -10.58 -25.72 26.04
N ALA A 502 -11.37 -26.52 25.31
CA ALA A 502 -12.39 -27.37 25.88
C ALA A 502 -11.85 -28.69 26.44
N THR A 503 -10.64 -29.12 26.05
CA THR A 503 -10.07 -30.41 26.49
C THR A 503 -9.76 -30.46 27.98
N ASN A 504 -9.40 -29.33 28.59
CA ASN A 504 -9.03 -29.25 29.99
C ASN A 504 -9.25 -27.84 30.54
N ARG A 505 -9.97 -27.74 31.67
CA ARG A 505 -10.22 -26.49 32.42
C ARG A 505 -9.97 -26.67 33.92
N SER A 506 -9.08 -27.60 34.27
CA SER A 506 -8.89 -28.03 35.65
C SER A 506 -8.16 -27.00 36.53
N THR A 507 -7.37 -26.11 35.93
CA THR A 507 -6.69 -25.01 36.65
C THR A 507 -7.36 -23.66 36.39
N PRO A 508 -7.23 -22.68 37.30
CA PRO A 508 -7.77 -21.34 37.09
C PRO A 508 -7.25 -20.67 35.81
N ALA A 509 -5.98 -20.89 35.45
CA ALA A 509 -5.39 -20.35 34.23
C ALA A 509 -6.00 -20.98 32.97
N LEU A 510 -6.22 -22.30 32.97
CA LEU A 510 -6.87 -23.01 31.86
C LEU A 510 -8.34 -22.58 31.68
N ALA A 511 -9.08 -22.45 32.80
CA ALA A 511 -10.45 -21.97 32.77
C ALA A 511 -10.54 -20.54 32.21
N ARG A 512 -9.65 -19.66 32.68
CA ARG A 512 -9.56 -18.27 32.22
C ARG A 512 -9.20 -18.18 30.73
N PHE A 513 -8.21 -18.95 30.28
CA PHE A 513 -7.86 -19.01 28.86
C PHE A 513 -9.08 -19.39 28.00
N ALA A 514 -9.84 -20.40 28.42
CA ALA A 514 -11.03 -20.85 27.69
C ALA A 514 -12.18 -19.82 27.70
N GLU A 515 -12.26 -18.94 28.70
CA GLU A 515 -13.23 -17.84 28.79
C GLU A 515 -12.83 -16.61 27.97
N GLU A 516 -11.53 -16.31 27.90
CA GLU A 516 -11.00 -15.16 27.18
C GLU A 516 -10.80 -15.43 25.68
N LEU A 517 -10.42 -16.66 25.30
CA LEU A 517 -10.12 -17.02 23.91
C LEU A 517 -11.22 -16.63 22.90
N PRO A 518 -12.53 -16.80 23.16
CA PRO A 518 -13.59 -16.36 22.24
C PRO A 518 -13.61 -14.84 21.97
N GLN A 519 -13.02 -14.03 22.86
CA GLN A 519 -12.97 -12.57 22.76
C GLN A 519 -11.71 -12.08 22.05
N VAL A 520 -10.76 -12.97 21.75
CA VAL A 520 -9.56 -12.64 20.98
C VAL A 520 -9.95 -12.56 19.50
N ASP A 521 -9.54 -11.48 18.83
CA ASP A 521 -9.71 -11.31 17.39
C ASP A 521 -8.67 -12.16 16.65
N HIS A 522 -9.14 -13.01 15.72
CA HIS A 522 -8.31 -13.91 14.89
C HIS A 522 -7.21 -14.71 15.64
N PRO A 523 -7.55 -15.47 16.70
CA PRO A 523 -6.55 -16.19 17.47
C PRO A 523 -5.96 -17.33 16.63
N SER A 524 -4.64 -17.42 16.64
CA SER A 524 -3.88 -18.52 16.08
C SER A 524 -2.74 -18.90 17.02
N MET A 525 -2.24 -20.13 16.88
CA MET A 525 -1.06 -20.60 17.59
C MET A 525 -0.24 -21.51 16.69
N VAL A 526 1.05 -21.20 16.56
CA VAL A 526 2.02 -22.13 15.98
C VAL A 526 2.47 -23.10 17.09
N VAL A 527 2.38 -24.40 16.81
CA VAL A 527 2.69 -25.47 17.76
C VAL A 527 4.06 -26.06 17.46
N TYR A 528 4.96 -26.00 18.43
CA TYR A 528 6.28 -26.62 18.37
C TYR A 528 6.32 -27.85 19.25
N GLU A 529 7.15 -28.84 18.91
CA GLU A 529 7.44 -29.99 19.76
C GLU A 529 8.88 -29.92 20.27
N THR A 530 9.07 -30.04 21.57
CA THR A 530 10.38 -29.93 22.23
C THR A 530 10.39 -30.72 23.53
N THR A 531 11.56 -30.83 24.16
CA THR A 531 11.68 -31.39 25.51
C THR A 531 11.01 -30.47 26.53
N ARG A 532 10.27 -31.06 27.47
CA ARG A 532 9.62 -30.35 28.58
C ARG A 532 10.60 -29.51 29.40
N THR A 533 11.81 -30.04 29.61
CA THR A 533 12.91 -29.34 30.30
C THR A 533 13.26 -28.01 29.64
N LYS A 534 13.31 -27.93 28.30
CA LYS A 534 13.62 -26.68 27.60
C LYS A 534 12.55 -25.60 27.87
N VAL A 535 11.28 -26.00 27.87
CA VAL A 535 10.16 -25.10 28.18
C VAL A 535 10.19 -24.71 29.66
N HIS A 536 10.47 -25.66 30.56
CA HIS A 536 10.58 -25.43 31.99
C HIS A 536 11.67 -24.38 32.31
N ASP A 537 12.88 -24.59 31.79
CA ASP A 537 14.04 -23.73 32.05
C ASP A 537 13.79 -22.30 31.55
N SER A 538 13.11 -22.15 30.40
CA SER A 538 12.76 -20.83 29.86
C SER A 538 11.82 -20.02 30.77
N VAL A 539 10.89 -20.70 31.45
CA VAL A 539 9.95 -20.06 32.38
C VAL A 539 10.58 -19.88 33.76
N ALA A 540 11.42 -20.82 34.20
CA ALA A 540 12.14 -20.75 35.47
C ALA A 540 13.20 -19.63 35.49
N ALA A 541 13.70 -19.24 34.32
CA ALA A 541 14.64 -18.13 34.15
C ALA A 541 13.98 -16.74 34.10
N LEU A 542 12.65 -16.64 34.18
CA LEU A 542 11.96 -15.34 34.18
C LEU A 542 12.22 -14.58 35.49
N ASP A 543 12.70 -13.35 35.38
CA ASP A 543 12.81 -12.42 36.50
C ASP A 543 11.45 -12.10 37.13
N ASP A 544 11.45 -11.58 38.36
CA ASP A 544 10.23 -11.07 39.01
C ASP A 544 9.48 -10.10 38.06
N PRO A 545 8.15 -10.24 37.90
CA PRO A 545 7.39 -9.40 36.98
C PRO A 545 7.50 -7.92 37.38
N PRO A 546 7.72 -7.00 36.43
CA PRO A 546 7.61 -5.57 36.70
C PRO A 546 6.19 -5.22 37.14
N ALA A 547 6.02 -4.10 37.83
CA ALA A 547 4.74 -3.72 38.46
C ALA A 547 3.54 -3.63 37.49
N ASN A 548 3.78 -3.48 36.19
CA ASN A 548 2.77 -3.43 35.14
C ASN A 548 2.54 -4.77 34.43
N GLU A 549 3.24 -5.85 34.79
CA GLU A 549 3.04 -7.19 34.21
C GLU A 549 2.13 -8.05 35.09
N ILE A 550 1.02 -8.52 34.52
CA ILE A 550 0.16 -9.56 35.09
C ILE A 550 0.67 -10.92 34.61
N ARG A 551 1.03 -11.79 35.57
CA ARG A 551 1.33 -13.20 35.32
C ARG A 551 0.32 -14.11 36.00
N VAL A 552 -0.22 -15.09 35.28
CA VAL A 552 -1.17 -16.09 35.81
C VAL A 552 -0.78 -17.48 35.32
N GLY A 553 -0.90 -18.50 36.17
CA GLY A 553 -0.68 -19.90 35.78
C GLY A 553 0.78 -20.35 35.77
N VAL A 554 1.72 -19.54 36.26
CA VAL A 554 3.17 -19.86 36.27
C VAL A 554 3.46 -21.17 37.01
N GLU A 555 2.87 -21.38 38.19
CA GLU A 555 3.08 -22.59 38.99
C GLU A 555 2.57 -23.85 38.27
N ASP A 556 1.36 -23.79 37.70
CA ASP A 556 0.76 -24.89 36.94
C ASP A 556 1.59 -25.20 35.68
N TYR A 557 2.09 -24.15 35.01
CA TYR A 557 2.93 -24.26 33.81
C TYR A 557 4.29 -24.90 34.12
N LEU A 558 4.95 -24.47 35.21
CA LEU A 558 6.18 -25.09 35.70
C LEU A 558 5.95 -26.54 36.13
N ALA A 559 4.83 -26.83 36.79
CA ALA A 559 4.49 -28.19 37.20
C ALA A 559 4.23 -29.13 36.01
N ALA A 560 3.58 -28.64 34.95
CA ALA A 560 3.37 -29.41 33.72
C ALA A 560 4.68 -29.69 32.97
N THR A 561 5.61 -28.74 32.98
CA THR A 561 6.90 -28.83 32.26
C THR A 561 8.03 -29.45 33.08
N ALA A 562 7.86 -29.65 34.39
CA ALA A 562 8.85 -30.30 35.25
C ALA A 562 9.00 -31.82 35.01
N ARG A 563 8.09 -32.44 34.25
CA ARG A 563 8.13 -33.87 33.92
C ARG A 563 9.13 -34.12 32.79
N GLU A 564 9.76 -35.30 32.80
CA GLU A 564 10.58 -35.74 31.66
C GLU A 564 9.72 -36.03 30.42
N GLY A 565 10.31 -35.92 29.23
CA GLY A 565 9.67 -36.25 27.95
C GLY A 565 9.46 -35.04 27.04
N MET A 566 8.76 -35.26 25.93
CA MET A 566 8.39 -34.21 24.99
C MET A 566 7.08 -33.54 25.39
N CYS A 567 6.90 -32.29 24.97
CA CYS A 567 5.62 -31.61 24.94
C CYS A 567 5.46 -30.83 23.64
N ARG A 568 4.20 -30.54 23.31
CA ARG A 568 3.85 -29.53 22.33
C ARG A 568 3.60 -28.21 23.05
N HIS A 569 4.08 -27.11 22.51
CA HIS A 569 3.87 -25.79 23.11
C HIS A 569 3.72 -24.72 22.04
N GLY A 570 3.14 -23.60 22.43
CA GLY A 570 2.95 -22.46 21.54
C GLY A 570 2.37 -21.28 22.32
N PHE A 571 2.13 -20.19 21.61
CA PHE A 571 1.54 -18.99 22.19
C PHE A 571 0.33 -18.51 21.37
N VAL A 572 -0.68 -18.01 22.07
CA VAL A 572 -1.79 -17.25 21.50
C VAL A 572 -1.57 -15.78 21.86
N GLN A 573 -1.36 -14.94 20.86
CA GLN A 573 -1.17 -13.50 21.05
C GLN A 573 -2.47 -12.83 21.50
N ILE A 574 -2.37 -11.86 22.41
CA ILE A 574 -3.47 -11.02 22.87
C ILE A 574 -3.01 -9.57 22.98
N ARG A 575 -3.94 -8.64 23.14
CA ARG A 575 -3.58 -7.24 23.34
C ARG A 575 -2.72 -7.05 24.60
N GLY A 576 -1.50 -6.55 24.39
CA GLY A 576 -0.54 -6.29 25.46
C GLY A 576 0.10 -7.55 26.07
N GLY A 577 0.02 -8.72 25.43
CA GLY A 577 0.56 -9.94 26.02
C GLY A 577 0.33 -11.20 25.20
N HIS A 578 0.50 -12.36 25.84
CA HIS A 578 0.21 -13.65 25.23
C HIS A 578 -0.18 -14.70 26.28
N TRP A 579 -0.87 -15.74 25.82
CA TRP A 579 -1.05 -17.00 26.53
C TRP A 579 -0.03 -18.01 26.03
N SER A 580 0.82 -18.54 26.90
CA SER A 580 1.68 -19.70 26.62
C SER A 580 0.95 -20.98 26.98
N LEU A 581 0.96 -21.97 26.09
CA LEU A 581 0.23 -23.24 26.27
C LEU A 581 1.19 -24.44 26.24
N VAL A 582 0.85 -25.49 26.99
CA VAL A 582 1.51 -26.81 26.92
C VAL A 582 0.45 -27.86 26.61
N ILE A 583 0.72 -28.68 25.60
CA ILE A 583 -0.14 -29.73 25.10
C ILE A 583 0.61 -31.05 25.22
N ASP A 584 -0.09 -32.07 25.72
CA ASP A 584 0.43 -33.42 25.74
C ASP A 584 0.43 -34.00 24.30
N PRO A 585 1.59 -34.44 23.77
CA PRO A 585 1.71 -34.83 22.38
C PRO A 585 1.00 -36.15 22.05
N ASP A 586 0.78 -37.02 23.05
CA ASP A 586 0.18 -38.34 22.88
C ASP A 586 -1.35 -38.27 22.91
N THR A 587 -1.89 -37.41 23.77
CA THR A 587 -3.34 -37.28 24.00
C THR A 587 -3.96 -36.07 23.31
N GLY A 588 -3.15 -35.09 22.90
CA GLY A 588 -3.62 -33.81 22.36
C GLY A 588 -4.34 -32.93 23.39
N THR A 589 -4.24 -33.26 24.68
CA THR A 589 -4.93 -32.52 25.75
C THR A 589 -4.10 -31.33 26.18
N LEU A 590 -4.76 -30.18 26.41
CA LEU A 590 -4.13 -29.00 26.98
C LEU A 590 -3.76 -29.28 28.45
N GLU A 591 -2.49 -29.22 28.81
CA GLU A 591 -2.02 -29.52 30.18
C GLU A 591 -1.89 -28.29 31.06
N ALA A 592 -1.41 -27.17 30.50
CA ALA A 592 -1.24 -25.93 31.22
C ALA A 592 -1.37 -24.71 30.30
N ALA A 593 -1.75 -23.59 30.90
CA ALA A 593 -1.78 -22.27 30.28
C ALA A 593 -1.14 -21.25 31.22
N MET A 594 -0.33 -20.34 30.69
CA MET A 594 0.28 -19.24 31.42
C MET A 594 0.01 -17.93 30.69
N LEU A 595 -0.54 -16.95 31.39
CA LEU A 595 -0.74 -15.61 30.87
C LEU A 595 0.44 -14.72 31.26
N ARG A 596 0.93 -13.94 30.30
CA ARG A 596 1.79 -12.77 30.54
C ARG A 596 1.18 -11.57 29.82
N GLN A 597 0.76 -10.54 30.55
CA GLN A 597 0.11 -9.37 29.98
C GLN A 597 0.61 -8.08 30.64
N TYR A 598 1.09 -7.14 29.84
CA TYR A 598 1.49 -5.81 30.25
C TYR A 598 0.29 -4.87 30.23
N GLN A 599 0.02 -4.24 31.36
CA GLN A 599 -0.96 -3.17 31.45
C GLN A 599 -0.35 -1.86 30.94
N PRO A 600 -1.12 -1.03 30.21
CA PRO A 600 -0.71 0.32 29.89
C PRO A 600 -0.40 1.07 31.18
N SER A 601 0.73 1.78 31.21
CA SER A 601 1.02 2.70 32.31
C SER A 601 -0.12 3.72 32.41
N THR A 602 -0.81 3.75 33.55
CA THR A 602 -1.80 4.79 33.85
C THR A 602 -1.06 6.14 33.73
N PRO A 603 -1.47 7.05 32.84
CA PRO A 603 -0.88 8.39 32.83
C PRO A 603 -1.15 9.02 34.20
N SER A 604 -0.07 9.37 34.88
CA SER A 604 -0.07 10.09 36.16
C SER A 604 -0.45 11.55 36.00
#